data_AF-D8PUS4-F1
#
_entry.id   AF-D8PUS4-F1
#
_cell.length_a   1.000
_cell.length_b   1.000
_cell.length_c   1.000
_cell.angle_alpha   90.00
_cell.angle_beta   90.00
_cell.angle_gamma   90.00
#
_symmetry.space_group_name_H-M   'P 1'
#
loop_
_entity.id
_entity.type
_entity.pdbx_description
1 polymer ?
#
loop_
_entity_poly.entity_id
_entity_poly.type
_entity_poly.pdbx_seq_one_letter_code
_entity_poly.pdbx_strand_id
1 'polypeptide(L)'
;MAALHDEILALRRLLVAVNGDDDPGISHAVELTQINNIVHRRRLLQEVLDEEPPQETPLAVYFARPDAVMHMKTLCTAYFCIQSLCEIARDLRRPKLCPFDNSFFLSAFAWIDFLLPFGDVSDLPVPTPDTRLVRMQLTTRALAFMSTFAHRSPRERVIALILDSRQRITSAIVNCWSRWRNVYDLASSEGSEAPIGFCVTLLPLYLEIVMNDETARAIIISDIRRVCGRKPRAFFSRCTRYIHELAVTFLYREASVCMPTFLFGVGTLLSVPNFGPVGSSSDRLTEAVWKTMSFNLDQGRPDLWRPSWGVVGPLCLRSPHVLSHLVSYGLFCSLVRLRIADPRIHSLAAVLGGIPQALDSVRAVNGFYATIENFKAANPAIQFTSREQGIIGRFEQQWQLLREASKTWDLCYTCCSAKCPNAGTPDPKLLSCSCGEALYCSKSCQRSHWDHEHRISCPSENVDKHGVLSAKAVHRFTVEAKACFKGLYASIPPAARSATGRPLHARLNVGDLSLELVGTSSEIYPDIEKLAVVIDYVFMQEERECVRRMYFVPEAWAGRVRPRYRPLTQAFINIPVPNAPTTLSNLALRERLFGRAVRS
;
A
#
# COMPACT_ATOMS: atom_id res chain seq x y z
N MET A 1 16.58 -49.69 9.88
CA MET A 1 16.31 -48.68 8.82
C MET A 1 15.85 -49.28 7.49
N ALA A 2 16.63 -50.16 6.82
CA ALA A 2 16.21 -50.72 5.52
C ALA A 2 14.86 -51.48 5.59
N ALA A 3 14.70 -52.39 6.57
CA ALA A 3 13.44 -53.12 6.76
C ALA A 3 12.24 -52.18 7.02
N LEU A 4 12.43 -51.16 7.87
CA LEU A 4 11.41 -50.15 8.17
C LEU A 4 11.02 -49.35 6.90
N HIS A 5 11.99 -49.07 6.02
CA HIS A 5 11.72 -48.41 4.74
C HIS A 5 10.82 -49.26 3.83
N ASP A 6 11.11 -50.56 3.72
CA ASP A 6 10.34 -51.48 2.87
C ASP A 6 8.88 -51.59 3.34
N GLU A 7 8.64 -51.59 4.65
CA GLU A 7 7.28 -51.60 5.19
C GLU A 7 6.52 -50.30 4.91
N ILE A 8 7.19 -49.14 5.01
CA ILE A 8 6.57 -47.85 4.68
C ILE A 8 6.32 -47.73 3.17
N LEU A 9 7.19 -48.32 2.33
CA LEU A 9 6.93 -48.44 0.88
C LEU A 9 5.70 -49.30 0.59
N ALA A 10 5.47 -50.38 1.34
CA ALA A 10 4.26 -51.18 1.22
C ALA A 10 3.01 -50.36 1.57
N LEU A 11 3.04 -49.58 2.66
CA LEU A 11 1.96 -48.65 3.01
C LEU A 11 1.71 -47.61 1.90
N ARG A 12 2.78 -47.04 1.35
CA ARG A 12 2.70 -46.09 0.22
C ARG A 12 2.00 -46.69 -0.99
N ARG A 13 2.29 -47.94 -1.36
CA ARG A 13 1.64 -48.62 -2.49
C ARG A 13 0.14 -48.76 -2.27
N LEU A 14 -0.29 -49.13 -1.06
CA LEU A 14 -1.71 -49.20 -0.71
C LEU A 14 -2.39 -47.83 -0.81
N LEU A 15 -1.73 -46.78 -0.32
CA LEU A 15 -2.27 -45.41 -0.40
C LEU A 15 -2.37 -44.91 -1.85
N VAL A 16 -1.40 -45.24 -2.70
CA VAL A 16 -1.45 -44.93 -4.13
C VAL A 16 -2.59 -45.68 -4.82
N ALA A 17 -2.83 -46.95 -4.48
CA ALA A 17 -3.95 -47.71 -5.02
C ALA A 17 -5.30 -47.07 -4.65
N VAL A 18 -5.46 -46.66 -3.39
CA VAL A 18 -6.69 -45.99 -2.93
C VAL A 18 -6.89 -44.60 -3.55
N ASN A 19 -5.81 -43.87 -3.84
CA ASN A 19 -5.89 -42.52 -4.42
C ASN A 19 -5.94 -42.51 -5.96
N GLY A 20 -5.58 -43.61 -6.63
CA GLY A 20 -5.45 -43.67 -8.08
C GLY A 20 -6.71 -44.12 -8.84
N ASP A 21 -7.66 -44.74 -8.13
CA ASP A 21 -8.91 -45.21 -8.72
C ASP A 21 -10.01 -44.15 -8.54
N ASP A 22 -10.25 -43.37 -9.60
CA ASP A 22 -11.39 -42.44 -9.66
C ASP A 22 -12.73 -43.16 -9.93
N ASP A 23 -12.75 -44.50 -10.03
CA ASP A 23 -13.96 -45.27 -10.29
C ASP A 23 -14.80 -45.40 -8.99
N PRO A 24 -15.95 -44.72 -8.89
CA PRO A 24 -16.80 -44.76 -7.70
C PRO A 24 -17.40 -46.15 -7.43
N GLY A 25 -17.26 -47.11 -8.36
CA GLY A 25 -17.70 -48.50 -8.19
C GLY A 25 -16.71 -49.43 -7.49
N ILE A 26 -15.44 -49.04 -7.33
CA ILE A 26 -14.41 -49.91 -6.73
C ILE A 26 -14.44 -49.78 -5.20
N SER A 27 -14.72 -50.89 -4.52
CA SER A 27 -14.71 -50.93 -3.05
C SER A 27 -13.29 -51.10 -2.52
N HIS A 28 -12.71 -50.02 -1.99
CA HIS A 28 -11.40 -50.04 -1.31
C HIS A 28 -11.43 -50.63 0.12
N ALA A 29 -12.43 -51.45 0.45
CA ALA A 29 -12.63 -51.92 1.83
C ALA A 29 -11.45 -52.77 2.35
N VAL A 30 -10.83 -53.56 1.47
CA VAL A 30 -9.70 -54.44 1.82
C VAL A 30 -8.45 -53.60 2.08
N GLU A 31 -8.12 -52.68 1.17
CA GLU A 31 -6.98 -51.77 1.27
C GLU A 31 -7.09 -50.88 2.50
N LEU A 32 -8.26 -50.30 2.76
CA LEU A 32 -8.50 -49.47 3.95
C LEU A 32 -8.35 -50.28 5.25
N THR A 33 -8.76 -51.55 5.26
CA THR A 33 -8.55 -52.43 6.42
C THR A 33 -7.07 -52.73 6.62
N GLN A 34 -6.33 -52.99 5.54
CA GLN A 34 -4.87 -53.20 5.60
C GLN A 34 -4.14 -51.94 6.07
N ILE A 35 -4.46 -50.78 5.51
CA ILE A 35 -3.92 -49.47 5.92
C ILE A 35 -4.17 -49.27 7.41
N ASN A 36 -5.40 -49.46 7.87
CA ASN A 36 -5.75 -49.29 9.28
C ASN A 36 -4.94 -50.23 10.20
N ASN A 37 -4.77 -51.49 9.79
CA ASN A 37 -3.95 -52.46 10.53
C ASN A 37 -2.48 -52.02 10.60
N ILE A 38 -1.90 -51.55 9.50
CA ILE A 38 -0.51 -51.08 9.46
C ILE A 38 -0.34 -49.85 10.37
N VAL A 39 -1.21 -48.84 10.21
CA VAL A 39 -1.10 -47.57 10.94
C VAL A 39 -1.32 -47.77 12.44
N HIS A 40 -2.25 -48.64 12.87
CA HIS A 40 -2.59 -48.80 14.30
C HIS A 40 -1.75 -49.84 15.01
N ARG A 41 -1.52 -51.00 14.40
CA ARG A 41 -0.91 -52.13 15.10
C ARG A 41 0.61 -52.09 15.03
N ARG A 42 1.16 -51.67 13.88
CA ARG A 42 2.62 -51.67 13.68
C ARG A 42 3.27 -50.35 14.05
N ARG A 43 2.51 -49.25 14.10
CA ARG A 43 3.00 -47.92 14.47
C ARG A 43 4.26 -47.46 13.70
N LEU A 44 4.44 -47.93 12.46
CA LEU A 44 5.67 -47.71 11.68
C LEU A 44 6.02 -46.24 11.47
N LEU A 45 5.00 -45.38 11.31
CA LEU A 45 5.21 -43.95 11.11
C LEU A 45 5.64 -43.27 12.41
N GLN A 46 5.13 -43.73 13.55
CA GLN A 46 5.54 -43.28 14.86
C GLN A 46 6.97 -43.74 15.15
N GLU A 47 7.35 -44.98 14.82
CA GLU A 47 8.74 -45.44 14.99
C GLU A 47 9.76 -44.56 14.24
N VAL A 48 9.42 -44.08 13.04
CA VAL A 48 10.30 -43.18 12.27
C VAL A 48 10.34 -41.77 12.85
N LEU A 49 9.22 -41.25 13.35
CA LEU A 49 9.10 -39.85 13.73
C LEU A 49 9.20 -39.60 15.24
N ASP A 50 9.10 -40.62 16.10
CA ASP A 50 9.24 -40.48 17.55
C ASP A 50 10.70 -40.22 17.95
N GLU A 51 11.67 -40.54 17.08
CA GLU A 51 13.07 -40.13 17.27
C GLU A 51 13.20 -38.60 17.17
N GLU A 52 13.80 -37.96 18.19
CA GLU A 52 14.08 -36.53 18.10
C GLU A 52 15.20 -36.24 17.08
N PRO A 53 15.07 -35.20 16.24
CA PRO A 53 16.15 -34.81 15.34
C PRO A 53 17.38 -34.41 16.16
N PRO A 54 18.61 -34.72 15.70
CA PRO A 54 19.83 -34.42 16.45
C PRO A 54 20.17 -32.91 16.38
N GLN A 55 19.46 -32.09 17.16
CA GLN A 55 19.51 -30.61 17.08
C GLN A 55 20.91 -30.02 17.31
N GLU A 56 21.76 -30.72 18.06
CA GLU A 56 23.14 -30.31 18.35
C GLU A 56 24.11 -30.67 17.22
N THR A 57 23.71 -31.56 16.30
CA THR A 57 24.55 -31.98 15.18
C THR A 57 24.35 -31.02 14.00
N PRO A 58 25.41 -30.34 13.51
CA PRO A 58 25.30 -29.51 12.33
C PRO A 58 24.76 -30.32 11.14
N LEU A 59 23.86 -29.73 10.36
CA LEU A 59 23.21 -30.42 9.24
C LEU A 59 24.22 -30.99 8.23
N ALA A 60 25.35 -30.31 8.04
CA ALA A 60 26.49 -30.79 7.25
C ALA A 60 27.05 -32.13 7.75
N VAL A 61 27.22 -32.28 9.07
CA VAL A 61 27.71 -33.51 9.71
C VAL A 61 26.66 -34.59 9.62
N TYR A 62 25.38 -34.25 9.79
CA TYR A 62 24.29 -35.20 9.61
C TYR A 62 24.27 -35.79 8.20
N PHE A 63 24.39 -34.96 7.16
CA PHE A 63 24.44 -35.44 5.76
C PHE A 63 25.70 -36.23 5.41
N ALA A 64 26.79 -36.07 6.16
CA ALA A 64 28.01 -36.86 5.97
C ALA A 64 27.88 -38.29 6.50
N ARG A 65 26.84 -38.62 7.29
CA ARG A 65 26.66 -39.98 7.81
C ARG A 65 26.32 -40.96 6.69
N PRO A 66 26.88 -42.19 6.71
CA PRO A 66 26.60 -43.22 5.70
C PRO A 66 25.12 -43.59 5.56
N ASP A 67 24.35 -43.46 6.65
CA ASP A 67 22.93 -43.83 6.74
C ASP A 67 21.97 -42.67 6.45
N ALA A 68 22.45 -41.43 6.35
CA ALA A 68 21.61 -40.24 6.24
C ALA A 68 20.71 -40.25 5.00
N VAL A 69 21.22 -40.70 3.85
CA VAL A 69 20.44 -40.79 2.61
C VAL A 69 19.26 -41.74 2.77
N MET A 70 19.49 -42.90 3.39
CA MET A 70 18.45 -43.88 3.63
C MET A 70 17.43 -43.33 4.64
N HIS A 71 17.89 -42.69 5.72
CA HIS A 71 17.00 -42.08 6.68
C HIS A 71 16.12 -40.99 6.04
N MET A 72 16.69 -40.10 5.23
CA MET A 72 15.93 -39.08 4.50
C MET A 72 14.90 -39.68 3.53
N LYS A 73 15.24 -40.76 2.82
CA LYS A 73 14.28 -41.48 1.97
C LYS A 73 13.13 -42.06 2.77
N THR A 74 13.40 -42.61 3.95
CA THR A 74 12.37 -43.09 4.89
C THR A 74 11.47 -41.96 5.37
N LEU A 75 12.04 -40.83 5.81
CA LEU A 75 11.27 -39.65 6.22
C LEU A 75 10.43 -39.08 5.08
N CYS A 76 11.00 -38.98 3.87
CA CYS A 76 10.30 -38.55 2.66
C CYS A 76 9.07 -39.43 2.38
N THR A 77 9.23 -40.75 2.52
CA THR A 77 8.14 -41.72 2.34
C THR A 77 7.11 -41.62 3.48
N ALA A 78 7.56 -41.41 4.72
CA ALA A 78 6.68 -41.20 5.86
C ALA A 78 5.81 -39.95 5.69
N TYR A 79 6.37 -38.80 5.30
CA TYR A 79 5.61 -37.58 5.02
C TYR A 79 4.56 -37.78 3.92
N PHE A 80 4.93 -38.50 2.84
CA PHE A 80 3.95 -38.87 1.81
C PHE A 80 2.80 -39.68 2.40
N CYS A 81 3.10 -40.73 3.18
CA CYS A 81 2.08 -41.58 3.77
C CYS A 81 1.16 -40.79 4.71
N ILE A 82 1.71 -39.94 5.58
CA ILE A 82 0.93 -39.11 6.50
C ILE A 82 0.04 -38.13 5.74
N GLN A 83 0.59 -37.48 4.71
CA GLN A 83 -0.17 -36.58 3.84
C GLN A 83 -1.39 -37.30 3.24
N SER A 84 -1.19 -38.45 2.60
CA SER A 84 -2.26 -39.22 1.98
C SER A 84 -3.26 -39.75 3.01
N LEU A 85 -2.80 -40.17 4.20
CA LEU A 85 -3.70 -40.59 5.29
C LEU A 85 -4.59 -39.44 5.76
N CYS A 86 -4.05 -38.22 5.90
CA CYS A 86 -4.84 -37.03 6.24
C CYS A 86 -5.90 -36.71 5.16
N GLU A 87 -5.55 -36.85 3.89
CA GLU A 87 -6.46 -36.63 2.76
C GLU A 87 -7.59 -37.68 2.76
N ILE A 88 -7.25 -38.96 2.73
CA ILE A 88 -8.20 -40.08 2.72
C ILE A 88 -9.09 -40.07 3.96
N ALA A 89 -8.52 -39.85 5.15
CA ALA A 89 -9.28 -39.79 6.41
C ALA A 89 -10.39 -38.74 6.36
N ARG A 90 -10.10 -37.59 5.75
CA ARG A 90 -11.07 -36.50 5.66
C ARG A 90 -12.08 -36.72 4.53
N ASP A 91 -11.61 -37.13 3.35
CA ASP A 91 -12.45 -37.30 2.17
C ASP A 91 -13.45 -38.46 2.35
N LEU A 92 -13.02 -39.54 3.03
CA LEU A 92 -13.90 -40.65 3.42
C LEU A 92 -14.64 -40.44 4.75
N ARG A 93 -14.42 -39.31 5.44
CA ARG A 93 -14.94 -39.03 6.80
C ARG A 93 -14.63 -40.15 7.81
N ARG A 94 -13.43 -40.73 7.72
CA ARG A 94 -12.91 -41.78 8.59
C ARG A 94 -11.71 -41.26 9.39
N PRO A 95 -11.92 -40.47 10.47
CA PRO A 95 -10.82 -39.88 11.25
C PRO A 95 -9.89 -40.93 11.85
N LYS A 96 -10.38 -42.18 12.04
CA LYS A 96 -9.57 -43.30 12.50
C LYS A 96 -8.36 -43.56 11.58
N LEU A 97 -8.41 -43.27 10.28
CA LEU A 97 -7.27 -43.50 9.38
C LEU A 97 -6.07 -42.58 9.67
N CYS A 98 -6.27 -41.51 10.44
CA CYS A 98 -5.22 -40.59 10.88
C CYS A 98 -5.24 -40.47 12.42
N PRO A 99 -4.79 -41.52 13.15
CA PRO A 99 -4.93 -41.61 14.61
C PRO A 99 -3.84 -40.81 15.36
N PHE A 100 -3.11 -39.93 14.68
CA PHE A 100 -1.95 -39.26 15.25
C PHE A 100 -2.36 -38.13 16.20
N ASP A 101 -1.66 -38.04 17.33
CA ASP A 101 -1.83 -37.00 18.33
C ASP A 101 -0.93 -35.77 18.06
N ASN A 102 -1.01 -34.76 18.93
CA ASN A 102 -0.20 -33.57 18.80
C ASN A 102 1.31 -33.87 18.96
N SER A 103 1.69 -34.82 19.81
CA SER A 103 3.10 -35.16 20.04
C SER A 103 3.76 -35.69 18.78
N PHE A 104 3.07 -36.57 18.04
CA PHE A 104 3.51 -37.07 16.75
C PHE A 104 3.77 -35.93 15.76
N PHE A 105 2.83 -34.99 15.63
CA PHE A 105 2.99 -33.88 14.69
C PHE A 105 4.10 -32.91 15.13
N LEU A 106 4.28 -32.67 16.43
CA LEU A 106 5.40 -31.86 16.93
C LEU A 106 6.75 -32.46 16.50
N SER A 107 6.91 -33.78 16.61
CA SER A 107 8.13 -34.44 16.18
C SER A 107 8.33 -34.40 14.66
N ALA A 108 7.25 -34.58 13.89
CA ALA A 108 7.27 -34.39 12.45
C ALA A 108 7.74 -32.98 12.06
N PHE A 109 7.22 -31.93 12.71
CA PHE A 109 7.66 -30.56 12.45
C PHE A 109 9.09 -30.28 12.92
N ALA A 110 9.57 -30.96 13.97
CA ALA A 110 10.95 -30.85 14.41
C ALA A 110 11.92 -31.39 13.34
N TRP A 111 11.60 -32.54 12.74
CA TRP A 111 12.37 -33.09 11.61
C TRP A 111 12.33 -32.19 10.38
N ILE A 112 11.19 -31.56 10.08
CA ILE A 112 11.06 -30.60 8.99
C ILE A 112 11.95 -29.38 9.21
N ASP A 113 11.91 -28.78 10.41
CA ASP A 113 12.75 -27.62 10.76
C ASP A 113 14.24 -27.96 10.67
N PHE A 114 14.62 -29.18 11.09
CA PHE A 114 16.00 -29.66 11.03
C PHE A 114 16.51 -29.94 9.60
N LEU A 115 15.72 -30.63 8.77
CA LEU A 115 16.19 -31.13 7.48
C LEU A 115 16.04 -30.14 6.32
N LEU A 116 15.12 -29.19 6.43
CA LEU A 116 14.86 -28.29 5.33
C LEU A 116 15.94 -27.20 5.18
N PRO A 117 16.23 -26.78 3.93
CA PRO A 117 17.37 -25.91 3.57
C PRO A 117 17.22 -24.45 4.03
N PHE A 118 16.56 -24.19 5.14
CA PHE A 118 16.27 -22.82 5.58
C PHE A 118 17.23 -22.30 6.65
N GLY A 119 18.19 -23.11 7.10
CA GLY A 119 19.32 -22.66 7.91
C GLY A 119 20.34 -21.83 7.12
N ASP A 120 21.46 -21.47 7.75
CA ASP A 120 22.58 -20.89 7.01
C ASP A 120 23.15 -21.94 6.05
N VAL A 121 22.98 -21.72 4.75
CA VAL A 121 23.35 -22.69 3.70
C VAL A 121 24.85 -22.62 3.41
N SER A 122 25.54 -21.58 3.89
CA SER A 122 26.98 -21.36 3.66
C SER A 122 27.85 -22.54 4.10
N ASP A 123 27.39 -23.29 5.10
CA ASP A 123 28.19 -24.32 5.76
C ASP A 123 27.84 -25.74 5.29
N LEU A 124 26.93 -25.88 4.32
CA LEU A 124 26.57 -27.19 3.80
C LEU A 124 27.59 -27.66 2.75
N PRO A 125 28.12 -28.89 2.88
CA PRO A 125 28.98 -29.46 1.85
C PRO A 125 28.21 -29.52 0.52
N VAL A 126 28.94 -29.38 -0.59
CA VAL A 126 28.38 -29.53 -1.93
C VAL A 126 27.72 -30.91 -2.00
N PRO A 127 26.38 -30.99 -2.16
CA PRO A 127 25.69 -32.26 -2.11
C PRO A 127 26.08 -33.12 -3.32
N THR A 128 26.26 -34.43 -3.09
CA THR A 128 26.32 -35.39 -4.20
C THR A 128 25.00 -35.35 -4.99
N PRO A 129 24.99 -35.75 -6.28
CA PRO A 129 23.76 -35.79 -7.08
C PRO A 129 22.60 -36.52 -6.38
N ASP A 130 22.89 -37.67 -5.76
CA ASP A 130 21.89 -38.45 -5.01
C ASP A 130 21.36 -37.71 -3.79
N THR A 131 22.24 -37.06 -3.02
CA THR A 131 21.84 -36.28 -1.84
C THR A 131 20.99 -35.08 -2.26
N ARG A 132 21.34 -34.44 -3.38
CA ARG A 132 20.57 -33.31 -3.94
C ARG A 132 19.16 -33.74 -4.34
N LEU A 133 19.03 -34.85 -5.06
CA LEU A 133 17.74 -35.39 -5.49
C LEU A 133 16.86 -35.76 -4.29
N VAL A 134 17.43 -36.49 -3.32
CA VAL A 134 16.70 -36.90 -2.10
C VAL A 134 16.27 -35.67 -1.28
N ARG A 135 17.16 -34.67 -1.15
CA ARG A 135 16.83 -33.42 -0.46
C ARG A 135 15.71 -32.65 -1.15
N MET A 136 15.70 -32.61 -2.48
CA MET A 136 14.61 -31.99 -3.26
C MET A 136 13.30 -32.72 -3.02
N GLN A 137 13.28 -34.05 -3.17
CA GLN A 137 12.09 -34.87 -2.92
C GLN A 137 11.56 -34.69 -1.49
N LEU A 138 12.46 -34.73 -0.50
CA LEU A 138 12.11 -34.51 0.90
C LEU A 138 11.54 -33.10 1.10
N THR A 139 12.14 -32.07 0.50
CA THR A 139 11.65 -30.68 0.58
C THR A 139 10.24 -30.57 0.01
N THR A 140 10.01 -31.10 -1.19
CA THR A 140 8.70 -31.11 -1.82
C THR A 140 7.66 -31.83 -0.96
N ARG A 141 8.00 -33.00 -0.40
CA ARG A 141 7.07 -33.79 0.42
C ARG A 141 6.80 -33.18 1.78
N ALA A 142 7.80 -32.61 2.43
CA ALA A 142 7.64 -31.89 3.69
C ALA A 142 6.73 -30.67 3.48
N LEU A 143 6.98 -29.86 2.45
CA LEU A 143 6.15 -28.69 2.14
C LEU A 143 4.71 -29.06 1.78
N ALA A 144 4.52 -30.12 0.99
CA ALA A 144 3.20 -30.65 0.67
C ALA A 144 2.47 -31.14 1.94
N PHE A 145 3.17 -31.88 2.81
CA PHE A 145 2.64 -32.30 4.11
C PHE A 145 2.24 -31.10 4.99
N MET A 146 3.08 -30.06 5.10
CA MET A 146 2.76 -28.86 5.90
C MET A 146 1.50 -28.15 5.38
N SER A 147 1.33 -28.10 4.05
CA SER A 147 0.17 -27.49 3.40
C SER A 147 -1.09 -28.34 3.61
N THR A 148 -1.01 -29.65 3.36
CA THR A 148 -2.09 -30.59 3.63
C THR A 148 -2.47 -30.58 5.10
N PHE A 149 -1.51 -30.53 6.03
CA PHE A 149 -1.80 -30.45 7.45
C PHE A 149 -2.62 -29.22 7.80
N ALA A 150 -2.26 -28.04 7.26
CA ALA A 150 -3.02 -26.80 7.44
C ALA A 150 -4.45 -26.90 6.89
N HIS A 151 -4.61 -27.46 5.69
CA HIS A 151 -5.90 -27.54 5.01
C HIS A 151 -6.83 -28.65 5.49
N ARG A 152 -6.27 -29.77 5.95
CA ARG A 152 -7.02 -31.00 6.21
C ARG A 152 -7.23 -31.26 7.69
N SER A 153 -6.42 -30.67 8.57
CA SER A 153 -6.57 -30.85 10.02
C SER A 153 -7.66 -29.94 10.60
N PRO A 154 -8.30 -30.34 11.72
CA PRO A 154 -9.17 -29.44 12.48
C PRO A 154 -8.42 -28.17 12.91
N ARG A 155 -9.10 -27.02 12.86
CA ARG A 155 -8.53 -25.71 13.19
C ARG A 155 -7.92 -25.71 14.60
N GLU A 156 -8.61 -26.33 15.54
CA GLU A 156 -8.24 -26.45 16.96
C GLU A 156 -6.93 -27.21 17.12
N ARG A 157 -6.69 -28.23 16.28
CA ARG A 157 -5.45 -29.01 16.31
C ARG A 157 -4.27 -28.16 15.83
N VAL A 158 -4.45 -27.43 14.72
CA VAL A 158 -3.39 -26.55 14.19
C VAL A 158 -3.04 -25.47 15.22
N ILE A 159 -4.05 -24.85 15.84
CA ILE A 159 -3.84 -23.86 16.90
C ILE A 159 -3.14 -24.48 18.11
N ALA A 160 -3.58 -25.66 18.58
CA ALA A 160 -2.96 -26.34 19.71
C ALA A 160 -1.47 -26.64 19.47
N LEU A 161 -1.08 -27.01 18.25
CA LEU A 161 0.33 -27.19 17.88
C LEU A 161 1.12 -25.88 17.86
N ILE A 162 0.53 -24.79 17.38
CA ILE A 162 1.19 -23.46 17.37
C ILE A 162 1.39 -22.94 18.79
N LEU A 163 0.48 -23.28 19.71
CA LEU A 163 0.54 -22.86 21.11
C LEU A 163 1.43 -23.75 21.99
N ASP A 164 1.81 -24.95 21.55
CA ASP A 164 2.70 -25.84 22.32
C ASP A 164 4.10 -25.22 22.42
N SER A 165 4.69 -25.20 23.63
CA SER A 165 5.99 -24.56 23.86
C SER A 165 7.17 -25.24 23.16
N ARG A 166 7.02 -26.51 22.76
CA ARG A 166 8.05 -27.29 22.04
C ARG A 166 7.95 -27.09 20.53
N GLN A 167 6.96 -26.35 20.05
CA GLN A 167 6.70 -26.22 18.62
C GLN A 167 7.85 -25.58 17.86
N ARG A 168 8.10 -26.11 16.67
CA ARG A 168 9.01 -25.53 15.66
C ARG A 168 8.27 -25.11 14.38
N ILE A 169 6.95 -25.34 14.33
CA ILE A 169 6.14 -25.17 13.13
C ILE A 169 6.14 -23.72 12.65
N THR A 170 6.03 -22.73 13.54
CA THR A 170 5.99 -21.31 13.13
C THR A 170 7.33 -20.85 12.58
N SER A 171 8.43 -21.26 13.20
CA SER A 171 9.79 -21.02 12.70
C SER A 171 9.97 -21.64 11.32
N ALA A 172 9.59 -22.92 11.15
CA ALA A 172 9.68 -23.62 9.88
C ALA A 172 8.89 -22.89 8.78
N ILE A 173 7.62 -22.55 9.01
CA ILE A 173 6.77 -21.85 8.05
C ILE A 173 7.36 -20.49 7.65
N VAL A 174 7.79 -19.68 8.63
CA VAL A 174 8.34 -18.34 8.36
C VAL A 174 9.69 -18.44 7.66
N ASN A 175 10.51 -19.44 7.99
CA ASN A 175 11.76 -19.72 7.32
C ASN A 175 11.54 -20.19 5.88
N CYS A 176 10.60 -21.12 5.64
CA CYS A 176 10.16 -21.52 4.29
C CYS A 176 9.81 -20.30 3.45
N TRP A 177 8.93 -19.46 3.99
CA TRP A 177 8.44 -18.27 3.30
C TRP A 177 9.55 -17.25 3.04
N SER A 178 10.40 -16.98 4.02
CA SER A 178 11.42 -15.93 3.91
C SER A 178 12.64 -16.31 3.07
N ARG A 179 12.86 -17.61 2.88
CA ARG A 179 14.02 -18.17 2.16
C ARG A 179 13.60 -19.03 0.97
N TRP A 180 12.38 -18.87 0.47
CA TRP A 180 11.86 -19.69 -0.65
C TRP A 180 12.77 -19.66 -1.88
N ARG A 181 13.54 -18.58 -2.09
CA ARG A 181 14.50 -18.47 -3.19
C ARG A 181 15.61 -19.54 -3.12
N ASN A 182 16.03 -19.94 -1.92
CA ASN A 182 16.98 -21.04 -1.78
C ASN A 182 16.37 -22.37 -2.25
N VAL A 183 15.06 -22.56 -2.02
CA VAL A 183 14.32 -23.71 -2.54
C VAL A 183 14.13 -23.59 -4.04
N TYR A 184 13.85 -22.40 -4.57
CA TYR A 184 13.79 -22.13 -6.00
C TYR A 184 15.09 -22.53 -6.69
N ASP A 185 16.23 -22.03 -6.22
CA ASP A 185 17.54 -22.31 -6.83
C ASP A 185 17.84 -23.83 -6.81
N LEU A 186 17.43 -24.53 -5.74
CA LEU A 186 17.55 -25.98 -5.63
C LEU A 186 16.57 -26.73 -6.55
N ALA A 187 15.35 -26.23 -6.75
CA ALA A 187 14.29 -26.90 -7.50
C ALA A 187 14.39 -26.66 -9.00
N SER A 188 14.77 -25.45 -9.41
CA SER A 188 15.01 -25.07 -10.81
C SER A 188 16.11 -25.90 -11.45
N SER A 189 17.15 -26.28 -10.70
CA SER A 189 18.18 -27.18 -11.22
C SER A 189 17.70 -28.60 -11.50
N GLU A 190 16.59 -29.01 -10.88
CA GLU A 190 15.98 -30.33 -11.04
C GLU A 190 14.72 -30.28 -11.92
N GLY A 191 14.39 -29.11 -12.49
CA GLY A 191 13.21 -28.93 -13.35
C GLY A 191 11.86 -29.03 -12.63
N SER A 192 11.80 -28.78 -11.31
CA SER A 192 10.56 -28.81 -10.52
C SER A 192 10.20 -27.44 -9.98
N GLU A 193 8.97 -26.97 -10.20
CA GLU A 193 8.48 -25.68 -9.69
C GLU A 193 7.55 -25.80 -8.47
N ALA A 194 6.95 -26.98 -8.26
CA ALA A 194 5.97 -27.23 -7.20
C ALA A 194 6.38 -26.76 -5.78
N PRO A 195 7.66 -26.91 -5.34
CA PRO A 195 8.08 -26.45 -4.00
C PRO A 195 7.88 -24.96 -3.76
N ILE A 196 7.98 -24.14 -4.81
CA ILE A 196 7.92 -22.69 -4.71
C ILE A 196 6.51 -22.27 -4.31
N GLY A 197 5.50 -22.85 -4.96
CA GLY A 197 4.10 -22.60 -4.67
C GLY A 197 3.77 -22.87 -3.20
N PHE A 198 4.25 -23.99 -2.66
CA PHE A 198 4.11 -24.27 -1.23
C PHE A 198 4.82 -23.23 -0.36
N CYS A 199 6.09 -22.91 -0.64
CA CYS A 199 6.84 -21.97 0.20
C CYS A 199 6.16 -20.60 0.33
N VAL A 200 5.62 -20.06 -0.77
CA VAL A 200 4.99 -18.74 -0.76
C VAL A 200 3.57 -18.75 -0.17
N THR A 201 2.87 -19.89 -0.21
CA THR A 201 1.49 -20.02 0.28
C THR A 201 1.39 -20.47 1.73
N LEU A 202 2.37 -21.21 2.25
CA LEU A 202 2.33 -21.75 3.62
C LEU A 202 2.07 -20.67 4.67
N LEU A 203 2.83 -19.57 4.67
CA LEU A 203 2.62 -18.51 5.66
C LEU A 203 1.19 -17.93 5.61
N PRO A 204 0.67 -17.48 4.45
CA PRO A 204 -0.73 -17.08 4.32
C PRO A 204 -1.75 -18.09 4.83
N LEU A 205 -1.58 -19.38 4.52
CA LEU A 205 -2.50 -20.45 4.92
C LEU A 205 -2.59 -20.57 6.44
N TYR A 206 -1.44 -20.58 7.12
CA TYR A 206 -1.42 -20.65 8.58
C TYR A 206 -1.94 -19.37 9.23
N LEU A 207 -1.71 -18.20 8.61
CA LEU A 207 -2.27 -16.94 9.09
C LEU A 207 -3.80 -16.97 9.11
N GLU A 208 -4.44 -17.45 8.04
CA GLU A 208 -5.89 -17.62 7.97
C GLU A 208 -6.45 -18.46 9.14
N ILE A 209 -5.75 -19.54 9.48
CA ILE A 209 -6.09 -20.44 10.58
C ILE A 209 -5.94 -19.80 11.95
N VAL A 210 -4.96 -18.90 12.15
CA VAL A 210 -4.76 -18.24 13.44
C VAL A 210 -5.43 -16.87 13.53
N MET A 211 -6.09 -16.37 12.48
CA MET A 211 -6.57 -14.99 12.47
C MET A 211 -7.50 -14.63 13.63
N ASN A 212 -8.29 -15.58 14.12
CA ASN A 212 -9.22 -15.40 15.23
C ASN A 212 -8.62 -15.74 16.60
N ASP A 213 -7.38 -16.25 16.67
CA ASP A 213 -6.67 -16.58 17.90
C ASP A 213 -5.51 -15.60 18.12
N GLU A 214 -5.66 -14.70 19.08
CA GLU A 214 -4.69 -13.63 19.31
C GLU A 214 -3.31 -14.15 19.71
N THR A 215 -3.27 -15.21 20.53
CA THR A 215 -2.02 -15.78 21.04
C THR A 215 -1.25 -16.49 19.93
N ALA A 216 -1.91 -17.36 19.17
CA ALA A 216 -1.29 -18.07 18.05
C ALA A 216 -0.83 -17.10 16.95
N ARG A 217 -1.64 -16.06 16.68
CA ARG A 217 -1.26 -14.97 15.78
C ARG A 217 -0.02 -14.22 16.29
N ALA A 218 0.06 -13.90 17.58
CA ALA A 218 1.21 -13.21 18.15
C ALA A 218 2.51 -14.03 18.02
N ILE A 219 2.45 -15.35 18.16
CA ILE A 219 3.60 -16.26 17.97
C ILE A 219 4.11 -16.18 16.53
N ILE A 220 3.25 -16.34 15.53
CA ILE A 220 3.64 -16.25 14.11
C ILE A 220 4.24 -14.87 13.80
N ILE A 221 3.64 -13.79 14.32
CA ILE A 221 4.15 -12.43 14.12
C ILE A 221 5.52 -12.24 14.76
N SER A 222 5.74 -12.80 15.95
CA SER A 222 7.03 -12.78 16.62
C SER A 222 8.12 -13.41 15.74
N ASP A 223 7.83 -14.57 15.14
CA ASP A 223 8.76 -15.23 14.21
C ASP A 223 8.98 -14.45 12.92
N ILE A 224 7.93 -13.87 12.31
CA ILE A 224 8.09 -12.97 11.15
C ILE A 224 9.04 -11.82 11.50
N ARG A 225 8.85 -11.20 12.67
CA ARG A 225 9.70 -10.10 13.15
C ARG A 225 11.13 -10.57 13.39
N ARG A 226 11.34 -11.74 14.00
CA ARG A 226 12.67 -12.34 14.20
C ARG A 226 13.41 -12.46 12.87
N VAL A 227 12.77 -13.06 11.87
CA VAL A 227 13.36 -13.29 10.53
C VAL A 227 13.51 -12.01 9.70
N CYS A 228 12.76 -10.96 10.02
CA CYS A 228 12.86 -9.64 9.38
C CYS A 228 13.68 -8.62 10.20
N GLY A 229 14.53 -9.07 11.14
CA GLY A 229 15.41 -8.19 11.91
C GLY A 229 14.65 -7.18 12.78
N ARG A 230 13.48 -7.57 13.28
CA ARG A 230 12.53 -6.78 14.10
C ARG A 230 11.97 -5.53 13.42
N LYS A 231 12.16 -5.37 12.10
CA LYS A 231 11.70 -4.21 11.31
C LYS A 231 10.52 -4.60 10.39
N PRO A 232 9.27 -4.17 10.68
CA PRO A 232 8.11 -4.43 9.82
C PRO A 232 8.31 -4.02 8.35
N ARG A 233 9.02 -2.91 8.10
CA ARG A 233 9.35 -2.45 6.74
C ARG A 233 10.17 -3.47 5.93
N ALA A 234 11.02 -4.26 6.59
CA ALA A 234 11.80 -5.29 5.93
C ALA A 234 10.92 -6.45 5.46
N PHE A 235 9.89 -6.81 6.24
CA PHE A 235 8.87 -7.78 5.84
C PHE A 235 8.14 -7.31 4.57
N PHE A 236 7.60 -6.09 4.56
CA PHE A 236 6.88 -5.57 3.39
C PHE A 236 7.78 -5.39 2.16
N SER A 237 9.03 -4.99 2.34
CA SER A 237 10.01 -4.93 1.24
C SER A 237 10.26 -6.30 0.62
N ARG A 238 10.28 -7.36 1.44
CA ARG A 238 10.40 -8.74 0.98
C ARG A 238 9.13 -9.18 0.24
N CYS A 239 7.94 -8.82 0.72
CA CYS A 239 6.69 -9.04 0.00
C CYS A 239 6.69 -8.34 -1.37
N THR A 240 7.12 -7.08 -1.46
CA THR A 240 7.25 -6.35 -2.72
C THR A 240 8.12 -7.11 -3.71
N ARG A 241 9.30 -7.57 -3.26
CA ARG A 241 10.20 -8.36 -4.10
C ARG A 241 9.54 -9.66 -4.57
N TYR A 242 8.84 -10.37 -3.68
CA TYR A 242 8.15 -11.61 -4.03
C TYR A 242 7.01 -11.37 -5.02
N ILE A 243 6.28 -10.27 -4.94
CA ILE A 243 5.26 -9.94 -5.96
C ILE A 243 5.90 -9.77 -7.33
N HIS A 244 7.04 -9.08 -7.42
CA HIS A 244 7.76 -8.90 -8.68
C HIS A 244 8.32 -10.23 -9.19
N GLU A 245 8.98 -11.01 -8.33
CA GLU A 245 9.52 -12.32 -8.69
C GLU A 245 8.40 -13.26 -9.15
N LEU A 246 7.30 -13.35 -8.39
CA LEU A 246 6.15 -14.19 -8.75
C LEU A 246 5.48 -13.74 -10.06
N ALA A 247 5.36 -12.43 -10.28
CA ALA A 247 4.79 -11.90 -11.52
C ALA A 247 5.65 -12.19 -12.76
N VAL A 248 6.97 -12.26 -12.61
CA VAL A 248 7.90 -12.58 -13.71
C VAL A 248 8.03 -14.10 -13.90
N THR A 249 8.21 -14.84 -12.82
CA THR A 249 8.52 -16.28 -12.85
C THR A 249 7.30 -17.13 -13.21
N PHE A 250 6.09 -16.80 -12.73
CA PHE A 250 4.92 -17.69 -12.84
C PHE A 250 3.95 -17.34 -13.98
N LEU A 251 4.45 -16.81 -15.10
CA LEU A 251 3.59 -16.34 -16.18
C LEU A 251 2.63 -17.40 -16.77
N TYR A 252 2.79 -18.71 -16.53
CA TYR A 252 2.06 -19.70 -17.35
C TYR A 252 1.30 -20.88 -16.68
N ARG A 253 1.35 -21.19 -15.37
CA ARG A 253 0.41 -22.19 -14.79
C ARG A 253 0.07 -22.08 -13.30
N GLU A 254 1.05 -22.07 -12.40
CA GLU A 254 0.78 -22.16 -10.95
C GLU A 254 0.48 -20.80 -10.28
N ALA A 255 0.70 -19.68 -10.98
CA ALA A 255 0.39 -18.35 -10.47
C ALA A 255 -1.06 -18.22 -9.99
N SER A 256 -2.00 -18.84 -10.72
CA SER A 256 -3.44 -18.77 -10.46
C SER A 256 -3.83 -19.34 -9.09
N VAL A 257 -3.00 -20.20 -8.50
CA VAL A 257 -3.23 -20.80 -7.18
C VAL A 257 -2.41 -20.08 -6.11
N CYS A 258 -1.13 -19.82 -6.40
CA CYS A 258 -0.19 -19.33 -5.40
C CYS A 258 -0.34 -17.84 -5.11
N MET A 259 -0.50 -17.03 -6.17
CA MET A 259 -0.54 -15.57 -6.04
C MET A 259 -1.77 -15.08 -5.28
N PRO A 260 -2.99 -15.62 -5.50
CA PRO A 260 -4.16 -15.25 -4.70
C PRO A 260 -3.96 -15.47 -3.21
N THR A 261 -3.47 -16.66 -2.85
CA THR A 261 -3.21 -17.07 -1.46
C THR A 261 -2.14 -16.19 -0.83
N PHE A 262 -1.05 -15.93 -1.56
CA PHE A 262 0.01 -15.02 -1.12
C PHE A 262 -0.52 -13.60 -0.86
N LEU A 263 -1.26 -13.02 -1.80
CA LEU A 263 -1.82 -11.67 -1.69
C LEU A 263 -2.84 -11.58 -0.54
N PHE A 264 -3.66 -12.62 -0.35
CA PHE A 264 -4.58 -12.70 0.79
C PHE A 264 -3.82 -12.64 2.13
N GLY A 265 -2.73 -13.40 2.28
CA GLY A 265 -1.87 -13.34 3.46
C GLY A 265 -1.25 -11.97 3.68
N VAL A 266 -0.76 -11.32 2.61
CA VAL A 266 -0.22 -9.96 2.68
C VAL A 266 -1.29 -8.94 3.12
N GLY A 267 -2.48 -8.97 2.51
CA GLY A 267 -3.60 -8.09 2.88
C GLY A 267 -4.06 -8.28 4.32
N THR A 268 -4.05 -9.53 4.78
CA THR A 268 -4.36 -9.88 6.17
C THR A 268 -3.34 -9.26 7.13
N LEU A 269 -2.04 -9.42 6.87
CA LEU A 269 -0.99 -8.86 7.72
C LEU A 269 -0.93 -7.32 7.72
N LEU A 270 -1.30 -6.68 6.60
CA LEU A 270 -1.44 -5.23 6.52
C LEU A 270 -2.54 -4.68 7.44
N SER A 271 -3.48 -5.54 7.85
CA SER A 271 -4.55 -5.19 8.77
C SER A 271 -4.18 -5.42 10.24
N VAL A 272 -3.02 -6.02 10.53
CA VAL A 272 -2.63 -6.36 11.90
C VAL A 272 -1.89 -5.18 12.56
N PRO A 273 -2.40 -4.64 13.70
CA PRO A 273 -1.80 -3.48 14.36
C PRO A 273 -0.31 -3.65 14.72
N ASN A 274 0.12 -4.88 15.01
CA ASN A 274 1.49 -5.20 15.45
C ASN A 274 2.56 -4.97 14.37
N PHE A 275 2.18 -4.78 13.09
CA PHE A 275 3.09 -4.40 12.01
C PHE A 275 3.24 -2.89 11.82
N GLY A 276 2.57 -2.09 12.65
CA GLY A 276 2.57 -0.63 12.60
C GLY A 276 1.25 -0.07 12.08
N PRO A 277 1.06 1.27 12.10
CA PRO A 277 -0.11 1.89 11.51
C PRO A 277 -0.22 1.49 10.04
N VAL A 278 -1.44 1.43 9.48
CA VAL A 278 -1.68 1.05 8.07
C VAL A 278 -0.86 1.90 7.10
N GLY A 279 -0.51 3.14 7.45
CA GLY A 279 0.40 4.01 6.70
C GLY A 279 1.90 3.65 6.76
N SER A 280 2.28 2.61 7.50
CA SER A 280 3.67 2.12 7.57
C SER A 280 4.02 1.14 6.46
N SER A 281 3.02 0.67 5.68
CA SER A 281 3.25 -0.09 4.46
C SER A 281 4.11 0.74 3.49
N SER A 282 5.15 0.15 2.91
CA SER A 282 5.93 0.86 1.92
C SER A 282 5.08 1.15 0.69
N ASP A 283 5.07 2.39 0.21
CA ASP A 283 4.52 2.80 -1.10
C ASP A 283 4.84 1.76 -2.21
N ARG A 284 6.05 1.21 -2.18
CA ARG A 284 6.52 0.16 -3.10
C ARG A 284 5.69 -1.12 -3.10
N LEU A 285 5.21 -1.56 -1.94
CA LEU A 285 4.36 -2.75 -1.83
C LEU A 285 3.01 -2.48 -2.48
N THR A 286 2.38 -1.36 -2.14
CA THR A 286 1.09 -0.98 -2.70
C THR A 286 1.19 -0.79 -4.21
N GLU A 287 2.26 -0.14 -4.69
CA GLU A 287 2.56 0.00 -6.11
C GLU A 287 2.73 -1.37 -6.79
N ALA A 288 3.46 -2.30 -6.18
CA ALA A 288 3.65 -3.64 -6.74
C ALA A 288 2.34 -4.44 -6.84
N VAL A 289 1.52 -4.45 -5.78
CA VAL A 289 0.20 -5.11 -5.81
C VAL A 289 -0.70 -4.47 -6.87
N TRP A 290 -0.73 -3.14 -6.96
CA TRP A 290 -1.53 -2.44 -7.97
C TRP A 290 -1.04 -2.74 -9.39
N LYS A 291 0.27 -2.76 -9.65
CA LYS A 291 0.82 -3.12 -10.98
C LYS A 291 0.43 -4.54 -11.36
N THR A 292 0.54 -5.50 -10.44
CA THR A 292 0.09 -6.88 -10.66
C THR A 292 -1.40 -6.94 -10.94
N MET A 293 -2.22 -6.20 -10.20
CA MET A 293 -3.66 -6.12 -10.44
C MET A 293 -3.95 -5.58 -11.85
N SER A 294 -3.38 -4.41 -12.19
CA SER A 294 -3.64 -3.73 -13.47
C SER A 294 -3.20 -4.58 -14.65
N PHE A 295 -2.02 -5.21 -14.56
CA PHE A 295 -1.54 -6.11 -15.60
C PHE A 295 -2.50 -7.29 -15.81
N ASN A 296 -2.90 -7.98 -14.74
CA ASN A 296 -3.79 -9.15 -14.85
C ASN A 296 -5.23 -8.77 -15.25
N LEU A 297 -5.67 -7.55 -14.93
CA LEU A 297 -6.93 -7.00 -15.42
C LEU A 297 -6.89 -6.82 -16.94
N ASP A 298 -5.79 -6.28 -17.47
CA ASP A 298 -5.59 -6.09 -18.91
C ASP A 298 -5.50 -7.43 -19.65
N GLN A 299 -4.97 -8.47 -18.99
CA GLN A 299 -4.93 -9.84 -19.53
C GLN A 299 -6.26 -10.61 -19.36
N GLY A 300 -7.30 -10.01 -18.77
CA GLY A 300 -8.59 -10.68 -18.56
C GLY A 300 -8.51 -11.87 -17.60
N ARG A 301 -7.64 -11.82 -16.58
CA ARG A 301 -7.38 -12.90 -15.61
C ARG A 301 -8.03 -12.66 -14.23
N PRO A 302 -9.34 -12.95 -14.05
CA PRO A 302 -10.07 -12.68 -12.81
C PRO A 302 -9.57 -13.47 -11.60
N ASP A 303 -8.95 -14.63 -11.83
CA ASP A 303 -8.28 -15.44 -10.81
C ASP A 303 -7.15 -14.65 -10.11
N LEU A 304 -6.49 -13.73 -10.81
CA LEU A 304 -5.35 -12.97 -10.29
C LEU A 304 -5.66 -11.53 -9.91
N TRP A 305 -6.47 -10.81 -10.70
CA TRP A 305 -6.73 -9.40 -10.38
C TRP A 305 -7.72 -9.26 -9.22
N ARG A 306 -8.66 -10.20 -8.99
CA ARG A 306 -9.61 -10.12 -7.87
C ARG A 306 -8.94 -10.20 -6.50
N PRO A 307 -8.03 -11.15 -6.23
CA PRO A 307 -7.28 -11.17 -4.97
C PRO A 307 -6.42 -9.91 -4.78
N SER A 308 -5.80 -9.42 -5.86
CA SER A 308 -5.03 -8.18 -5.82
C SER A 308 -5.92 -6.97 -5.45
N TRP A 309 -7.13 -6.89 -5.99
CA TRP A 309 -8.13 -5.90 -5.59
C TRP A 309 -8.56 -6.06 -4.14
N GLY A 310 -8.71 -7.30 -3.66
CA GLY A 310 -9.00 -7.60 -2.25
C GLY A 310 -7.97 -7.03 -1.27
N VAL A 311 -6.76 -6.74 -1.74
CA VAL A 311 -5.73 -6.02 -0.98
C VAL A 311 -5.79 -4.51 -1.25
N VAL A 312 -5.78 -4.09 -2.52
CA VAL A 312 -5.69 -2.66 -2.90
C VAL A 312 -6.92 -1.87 -2.47
N GLY A 313 -8.12 -2.39 -2.68
CA GLY A 313 -9.38 -1.70 -2.36
C GLY A 313 -9.46 -1.28 -0.89
N PRO A 314 -9.33 -2.22 0.07
CA PRO A 314 -9.33 -1.88 1.50
C PRO A 314 -8.21 -0.92 1.91
N LEU A 315 -7.01 -1.03 1.32
CA LEU A 315 -5.91 -0.09 1.61
C LEU A 315 -6.24 1.34 1.18
N CYS A 316 -6.83 1.51 -0.01
CA CYS A 316 -7.29 2.81 -0.50
C CYS A 316 -8.35 3.42 0.43
N LEU A 317 -9.27 2.62 0.96
CA LEU A 317 -10.31 3.10 1.88
C LEU A 317 -9.79 3.46 3.27
N ARG A 318 -8.70 2.84 3.71
CA ARG A 318 -8.12 3.06 5.06
C ARG A 318 -7.05 4.15 5.08
N SER A 319 -6.47 4.52 3.95
CA SER A 319 -5.34 5.45 3.88
C SER A 319 -5.48 6.42 2.70
N PRO A 320 -5.81 7.71 2.96
CA PRO A 320 -5.84 8.75 1.94
C PRO A 320 -4.50 8.94 1.24
N HIS A 321 -3.38 8.70 1.95
CA HIS A 321 -2.04 8.70 1.37
C HIS A 321 -1.87 7.61 0.31
N VAL A 322 -2.26 6.37 0.63
CA VAL A 322 -2.20 5.25 -0.33
C VAL A 322 -3.10 5.50 -1.53
N LEU A 323 -4.31 5.99 -1.30
CA LEU A 323 -5.23 6.38 -2.36
C LEU A 323 -4.61 7.43 -3.28
N SER A 324 -4.09 8.52 -2.72
CA SER A 324 -3.43 9.60 -3.48
C SER A 324 -2.21 9.10 -4.25
N HIS A 325 -1.41 8.23 -3.62
CA HIS A 325 -0.27 7.59 -4.24
C HIS A 325 -0.72 6.79 -5.46
N LEU A 326 -1.67 5.86 -5.33
CA LEU A 326 -2.12 5.02 -6.44
C LEU A 326 -2.89 5.79 -7.52
N VAL A 327 -3.61 6.85 -7.18
CA VAL A 327 -4.19 7.78 -8.17
C VAL A 327 -3.09 8.35 -9.07
N SER A 328 -1.92 8.69 -8.52
CA SER A 328 -0.77 9.17 -9.31
C SER A 328 -0.22 8.13 -10.30
N TYR A 329 -0.53 6.84 -10.11
CA TYR A 329 -0.13 5.75 -11.00
C TYR A 329 -1.26 5.27 -11.93
N GLY A 330 -2.46 5.84 -11.86
CA GLY A 330 -3.56 5.49 -12.77
C GLY A 330 -4.61 4.56 -12.18
N LEU A 331 -4.76 4.52 -10.85
CA LEU A 331 -5.84 3.78 -10.18
C LEU A 331 -7.22 4.05 -10.79
N PHE A 332 -7.55 5.30 -11.11
CA PHE A 332 -8.84 5.65 -11.73
C PHE A 332 -9.11 4.85 -13.01
N CYS A 333 -8.12 4.75 -13.90
CA CYS A 333 -8.22 4.00 -15.14
C CYS A 333 -8.43 2.50 -14.87
N SER A 334 -7.73 1.94 -13.87
CA SER A 334 -7.95 0.55 -13.43
C SER A 334 -9.37 0.35 -12.88
N LEU A 335 -9.95 1.32 -12.16
CA LEU A 335 -11.32 1.22 -11.63
C LEU A 335 -12.38 1.24 -12.73
N VAL A 336 -12.18 2.04 -13.78
CA VAL A 336 -13.04 2.02 -14.97
C VAL A 336 -13.00 0.64 -15.63
N ARG A 337 -11.80 0.06 -15.80
CA ARG A 337 -11.64 -1.31 -16.33
C ARG A 337 -12.29 -2.36 -15.42
N LEU A 338 -12.12 -2.25 -14.11
CA LEU A 338 -12.74 -3.16 -13.13
C LEU A 338 -14.27 -3.11 -13.22
N ARG A 339 -14.87 -1.91 -13.35
CA ARG A 339 -16.31 -1.75 -13.55
C ARG A 339 -16.81 -2.51 -14.79
N ILE A 340 -16.06 -2.43 -15.88
CA ILE A 340 -16.40 -3.08 -17.15
C ILE A 340 -16.23 -4.60 -17.03
N ALA A 341 -15.14 -5.06 -16.41
CA ALA A 341 -14.84 -6.47 -16.24
C ALA A 341 -15.80 -7.19 -15.26
N ASP A 342 -16.16 -6.53 -14.15
CA ASP A 342 -17.09 -7.07 -13.16
C ASP A 342 -17.79 -5.94 -12.37
N PRO A 343 -19.03 -5.59 -12.71
CA PRO A 343 -19.76 -4.50 -12.04
C PRO A 343 -20.14 -4.82 -10.59
N ARG A 344 -20.00 -6.08 -10.13
CA ARG A 344 -20.38 -6.53 -8.79
C ARG A 344 -19.23 -6.46 -7.78
N ILE A 345 -18.08 -5.90 -8.17
CA ILE A 345 -16.94 -5.78 -7.28
C ILE A 345 -17.29 -4.91 -6.06
N HIS A 346 -17.23 -5.52 -4.89
CA HIS A 346 -17.38 -4.83 -3.61
C HIS A 346 -16.34 -3.71 -3.46
N SER A 347 -16.72 -2.63 -2.78
CA SER A 347 -15.87 -1.46 -2.51
C SER A 347 -15.50 -0.59 -3.72
N LEU A 348 -15.79 -1.00 -4.97
CA LEU A 348 -15.48 -0.21 -6.16
C LEU A 348 -16.09 1.20 -6.10
N ALA A 349 -17.39 1.29 -5.80
CA ALA A 349 -18.10 2.56 -5.66
C ALA A 349 -17.58 3.43 -4.49
N ALA A 350 -17.11 2.79 -3.41
CA ALA A 350 -16.55 3.48 -2.26
C ALA A 350 -15.18 4.08 -2.61
N VAL A 351 -14.29 3.30 -3.24
CA VAL A 351 -12.96 3.77 -3.68
C VAL A 351 -13.10 4.87 -4.73
N LEU A 352 -13.98 4.72 -5.72
CA LEU A 352 -14.30 5.79 -6.68
C LEU A 352 -14.80 7.07 -5.98
N GLY A 353 -15.55 6.92 -4.88
CA GLY A 353 -16.01 8.05 -4.06
C GLY A 353 -14.92 8.72 -3.26
N GLY A 354 -13.85 7.99 -2.92
CA GLY A 354 -12.68 8.53 -2.24
C GLY A 354 -11.74 9.30 -3.16
N ILE A 355 -11.68 9.00 -4.47
CA ILE A 355 -10.69 9.61 -5.40
C ILE A 355 -10.62 11.14 -5.33
N PRO A 356 -11.72 11.90 -5.21
CA PRO A 356 -11.66 13.35 -5.04
C PRO A 356 -10.78 13.82 -3.86
N GLN A 357 -10.62 13.01 -2.80
CA GLN A 357 -9.73 13.33 -1.68
C GLN A 357 -8.25 13.42 -2.09
N ALA A 358 -7.87 12.86 -3.25
CA ALA A 358 -6.52 12.95 -3.78
C ALA A 358 -6.22 14.28 -4.50
N LEU A 359 -7.21 15.17 -4.68
CA LEU A 359 -7.03 16.48 -5.35
C LEU A 359 -6.03 17.40 -4.63
N ASP A 360 -5.84 17.21 -3.32
CA ASP A 360 -4.89 17.99 -2.51
C ASP A 360 -3.42 17.69 -2.87
N SER A 361 -3.17 16.50 -3.43
CA SER A 361 -1.84 16.01 -3.79
C SER A 361 -1.47 16.43 -5.22
N VAL A 362 -0.51 17.36 -5.34
CA VAL A 362 0.06 17.80 -6.64
C VAL A 362 0.54 16.61 -7.47
N ARG A 363 1.16 15.61 -6.82
CA ARG A 363 1.63 14.39 -7.48
C ARG A 363 0.46 13.57 -8.03
N ALA A 364 -0.61 13.42 -7.25
CA ALA A 364 -1.81 12.69 -7.68
C ALA A 364 -2.50 13.38 -8.87
N VAL A 365 -2.65 14.71 -8.84
CA VAL A 365 -3.28 15.46 -9.93
C VAL A 365 -2.49 15.33 -11.24
N ASN A 366 -1.16 15.54 -11.19
CA ASN A 366 -0.31 15.40 -12.37
C ASN A 366 -0.29 13.96 -12.91
N GLY A 367 -0.18 12.96 -12.03
CA GLY A 367 -0.20 11.56 -12.41
C GLY A 367 -1.56 11.10 -12.97
N PHE A 368 -2.66 11.57 -12.39
CA PHE A 368 -4.01 11.33 -12.90
C PHE A 368 -4.15 11.87 -14.33
N TYR A 369 -3.77 13.13 -14.56
CA TYR A 369 -3.90 13.75 -15.89
C TYR A 369 -3.06 13.00 -16.95
N ALA A 370 -1.81 12.66 -16.63
CA ALA A 370 -0.95 11.89 -17.52
C ALA A 370 -1.53 10.50 -17.85
N THR A 371 -2.10 9.82 -16.85
CA THR A 371 -2.65 8.47 -17.04
C THR A 371 -4.00 8.47 -17.76
N ILE A 372 -4.88 9.43 -17.50
CA ILE A 372 -6.20 9.49 -18.14
C ILE A 372 -6.11 9.85 -19.63
N GLU A 373 -5.21 10.75 -20.02
CA GLU A 373 -5.01 11.11 -21.43
C GLU A 373 -4.50 9.91 -22.23
N ASN A 374 -3.49 9.20 -21.70
CA ASN A 374 -2.99 7.96 -22.30
C ASN A 374 -4.09 6.88 -22.37
N PHE A 375 -4.92 6.77 -21.33
CA PHE A 375 -6.01 5.81 -21.29
C PHE A 375 -7.09 6.10 -22.33
N LYS A 376 -7.54 7.36 -22.44
CA LYS A 376 -8.52 7.82 -23.46
C LYS A 376 -7.99 7.53 -24.87
N ALA A 377 -6.72 7.84 -25.13
CA ALA A 377 -6.08 7.60 -26.42
C ALA A 377 -5.99 6.09 -26.76
N ALA A 378 -5.62 5.25 -25.78
CA ALA A 378 -5.50 3.81 -25.97
C ALA A 378 -6.86 3.08 -25.99
N ASN A 379 -7.93 3.68 -25.47
CA ASN A 379 -9.23 3.03 -25.31
C ASN A 379 -10.41 3.94 -25.72
N PRO A 380 -10.47 4.40 -26.99
CA PRO A 380 -11.47 5.38 -27.43
C PRO A 380 -12.92 4.88 -27.36
N ALA A 381 -13.13 3.57 -27.32
CA ALA A 381 -14.47 2.96 -27.22
C ALA A 381 -15.04 2.95 -25.80
N ILE A 382 -14.23 3.19 -24.76
CA ILE A 382 -14.70 3.14 -23.38
C ILE A 382 -15.52 4.39 -23.04
N GLN A 383 -16.78 4.18 -22.65
CA GLN A 383 -17.65 5.25 -22.16
C GLN A 383 -17.51 5.41 -20.64
N PHE A 384 -17.24 6.64 -20.22
CA PHE A 384 -17.24 7.04 -18.81
C PHE A 384 -18.67 7.32 -18.34
N THR A 385 -19.03 6.80 -17.18
CA THR A 385 -20.28 7.13 -16.48
C THR A 385 -20.29 8.61 -16.04
N SER A 386 -21.47 9.17 -15.75
CA SER A 386 -21.58 10.58 -15.29
C SER A 386 -20.74 10.86 -14.04
N ARG A 387 -20.64 9.87 -13.13
CA ARG A 387 -19.79 9.98 -11.93
C ARG A 387 -18.30 10.03 -12.29
N GLU A 388 -17.86 9.17 -13.19
CA GLU A 388 -16.48 9.14 -13.68
C GLU A 388 -16.12 10.44 -14.41
N GLN A 389 -17.02 10.96 -15.25
CA GLN A 389 -16.86 12.26 -15.91
C GLN A 389 -16.75 13.40 -14.89
N GLY A 390 -17.55 13.37 -13.82
CA GLY A 390 -17.45 14.34 -12.73
C GLY A 390 -16.08 14.31 -12.03
N ILE A 391 -15.50 13.13 -11.82
CA ILE A 391 -14.14 12.98 -11.27
C ILE A 391 -13.10 13.54 -12.25
N ILE A 392 -13.19 13.17 -13.53
CA ILE A 392 -12.29 13.67 -14.58
C ILE A 392 -12.31 15.19 -14.63
N GLY A 393 -13.50 15.80 -14.68
CA GLY A 393 -13.65 17.26 -14.74
C GLY A 393 -13.04 17.98 -13.53
N ARG A 394 -13.18 17.43 -12.32
CA ARG A 394 -12.53 17.99 -11.11
C ARG A 394 -11.00 17.93 -11.19
N PHE A 395 -10.44 16.81 -11.63
CA PHE A 395 -8.99 16.67 -11.79
C PHE A 395 -8.44 17.54 -12.93
N GLU A 396 -9.17 17.67 -14.04
CA GLU A 396 -8.81 18.58 -15.13
C GLU A 396 -8.82 20.03 -14.65
N GLN A 397 -9.87 20.46 -13.93
CA GLN A 397 -9.94 21.79 -13.32
C GLN A 397 -8.74 22.03 -12.40
N GLN A 398 -8.47 21.10 -11.48
CA GLN A 398 -7.38 21.22 -10.52
C GLN A 398 -6.01 21.24 -11.22
N TRP A 399 -5.82 20.44 -12.26
CA TRP A 399 -4.59 20.46 -13.06
C TRP A 399 -4.36 21.80 -13.75
N GLN A 400 -5.41 22.42 -14.30
CA GLN A 400 -5.30 23.77 -14.88
C GLN A 400 -4.91 24.82 -13.82
N LEU A 401 -5.45 24.72 -12.61
CA LEU A 401 -5.08 25.60 -11.49
C LEU A 401 -3.61 25.42 -11.10
N LEU A 402 -3.11 24.18 -11.05
CA LEU A 402 -1.69 23.91 -10.80
C LEU A 402 -0.77 24.48 -11.89
N ARG A 403 -1.19 24.42 -13.16
CA ARG A 403 -0.45 25.03 -14.27
C ARG A 403 -0.43 26.54 -14.18
N GLU A 404 -1.56 27.16 -13.87
CA GLU A 404 -1.64 28.61 -13.68
C GLU A 404 -0.80 29.05 -12.47
N ALA A 405 -0.84 28.30 -11.36
CA ALA A 405 -0.01 28.57 -10.19
C ALA A 405 1.49 28.48 -10.53
N SER A 406 1.89 27.47 -11.30
CA SER A 406 3.27 27.32 -11.77
C SER A 406 3.69 28.45 -12.71
N LYS A 407 2.84 28.83 -13.66
CA LYS A 407 3.08 29.92 -14.62
C LYS A 407 3.20 31.29 -13.93
N THR A 408 2.40 31.51 -12.89
CA THR A 408 2.37 32.78 -12.15
C THR A 408 3.36 32.84 -10.99
N TRP A 409 4.01 31.72 -10.65
CA TRP A 409 4.97 31.66 -9.54
C TRP A 409 6.10 32.67 -9.72
N ASP A 410 6.71 32.74 -10.91
CA ASP A 410 7.83 33.65 -11.18
C ASP A 410 7.43 35.13 -11.02
N LEU A 411 6.14 35.46 -11.24
CA LEU A 411 5.60 36.79 -11.03
C LEU A 411 5.44 37.14 -9.55
N CYS A 412 5.21 36.13 -8.71
CA CYS A 412 5.02 36.29 -7.27
C CYS A 412 6.29 36.01 -6.46
N TYR A 413 7.30 35.39 -7.07
CA TYR A 413 8.60 35.09 -6.47
C TYR A 413 9.47 36.35 -6.41
N THR A 414 9.04 37.31 -5.60
CA THR A 414 9.73 38.57 -5.36
C THR A 414 9.79 38.88 -3.87
N CYS A 415 10.75 39.72 -3.46
CA CYS A 415 10.84 40.15 -2.08
C CYS A 415 9.58 40.94 -1.69
N CYS A 416 8.96 40.59 -0.56
CA CYS A 416 7.70 41.17 -0.12
C CYS A 416 7.81 42.65 0.26
N SER A 417 9.01 43.19 0.49
CA SER A 417 9.21 44.60 0.88
C SER A 417 9.18 45.55 -0.31
N ALA A 418 8.30 46.56 -0.24
CA ALA A 418 8.22 47.64 -1.22
C ALA A 418 9.51 48.49 -1.29
N LYS A 419 10.26 48.57 -0.19
CA LYS A 419 11.52 49.31 -0.09
C LYS A 419 12.76 48.47 -0.41
N CYS A 420 12.60 47.20 -0.79
CA CYS A 420 13.73 46.34 -1.09
C CYS A 420 14.48 46.84 -2.33
N PRO A 421 15.79 47.16 -2.23
CA PRO A 421 16.58 47.65 -3.35
C PRO A 421 16.87 46.56 -4.39
N ASN A 422 16.86 45.30 -3.98
CA ASN A 422 17.14 44.14 -4.83
C ASN A 422 15.86 43.54 -5.43
N ALA A 423 14.73 44.21 -5.33
CA ALA A 423 13.50 43.63 -5.79
C ALA A 423 13.41 43.66 -7.32
N GLY A 424 13.31 42.47 -7.92
CA GLY A 424 13.31 42.30 -9.37
C GLY A 424 14.68 42.00 -9.96
N THR A 425 15.73 41.83 -9.14
CA THR A 425 16.97 41.21 -9.64
C THR A 425 16.67 39.79 -10.07
N PRO A 426 17.14 39.33 -11.25
CA PRO A 426 17.06 37.93 -11.62
C PRO A 426 17.80 37.09 -10.58
N ASP A 427 17.16 36.03 -10.10
CA ASP A 427 17.79 34.90 -9.39
C ASP A 427 18.26 35.03 -7.92
N PRO A 428 17.71 35.88 -7.03
CA PRO A 428 17.98 35.76 -5.61
C PRO A 428 17.27 34.50 -5.07
N LYS A 429 18.00 33.61 -4.40
CA LYS A 429 17.38 32.60 -3.51
C LYS A 429 16.64 33.34 -2.40
N LEU A 430 15.31 33.42 -2.50
CA LEU A 430 14.47 34.09 -1.53
C LEU A 430 14.28 33.18 -0.30
N LEU A 431 14.35 33.79 0.87
CA LEU A 431 14.02 33.19 2.15
C LEU A 431 12.52 33.26 2.35
N SER A 432 11.86 32.14 2.66
CA SER A 432 10.47 32.14 3.08
C SER A 432 10.34 32.32 4.59
N CYS A 433 9.32 33.03 5.05
CA CYS A 433 8.90 32.93 6.44
C CYS A 433 8.42 31.50 6.75
N SER A 434 8.44 31.10 8.03
CA SER A 434 7.90 29.82 8.52
C SER A 434 6.42 29.64 8.20
N CYS A 435 5.65 30.72 8.10
CA CYS A 435 4.25 30.68 7.69
C CYS A 435 4.04 30.48 6.18
N GLY A 436 5.11 30.64 5.38
CA GLY A 436 5.08 30.57 3.92
C GLY A 436 4.53 31.81 3.20
N GLU A 437 3.89 32.76 3.89
CA GLU A 437 3.18 33.88 3.25
C GLU A 437 4.10 34.98 2.71
N ALA A 438 5.33 35.10 3.21
CA ALA A 438 6.24 36.17 2.82
C ALA A 438 7.59 35.61 2.34
N LEU A 439 8.11 36.22 1.28
CA LEU A 439 9.41 35.94 0.68
C LEU A 439 10.34 37.14 0.87
N TYR A 440 11.61 36.89 1.18
CA TYR A 440 12.59 37.93 1.46
C TYR A 440 13.89 37.67 0.70
N CYS A 441 14.50 38.70 0.12
CA CYS A 441 15.83 38.56 -0.49
C CYS A 441 16.96 38.48 0.56
N SER A 442 16.69 38.86 1.81
CA SER A 442 17.69 38.94 2.88
C SER A 442 17.05 38.89 4.27
N LYS A 443 17.85 38.53 5.28
CA LYS A 443 17.45 38.60 6.71
C LYS A 443 17.11 40.03 7.15
N SER A 444 17.70 41.05 6.52
CA SER A 444 17.39 42.45 6.83
C SER A 444 15.96 42.81 6.42
N CYS A 445 15.54 42.43 5.20
CA CYS A 445 14.15 42.58 4.76
C CYS A 445 13.17 41.80 5.63
N GLN A 446 13.55 40.60 6.07
CA GLN A 446 12.75 39.80 6.99
C GLN A 446 12.57 40.49 8.35
N ARG A 447 13.66 40.94 8.98
CA ARG A 447 13.62 41.65 10.27
C ARG A 447 12.78 42.92 10.18
N SER A 448 12.97 43.72 9.13
CA SER A 448 12.18 44.93 8.92
C SER A 448 10.67 44.64 8.83
N HIS A 449 10.25 43.60 8.10
CA HIS A 449 8.84 43.22 8.04
C HIS A 449 8.34 42.67 9.39
N TRP A 450 9.17 41.87 10.07
CA TRP A 450 8.87 41.28 11.37
C TRP A 450 8.60 42.36 12.43
N ASP A 451 9.50 43.33 12.55
CA ASP A 451 9.43 44.37 13.60
C ASP A 451 8.28 45.36 13.39
N HIS A 452 7.84 45.56 12.14
CA HIS A 452 6.78 46.52 11.84
C HIS A 452 5.37 45.93 11.83
N GLU A 453 5.18 44.74 11.27
CA GLU A 453 3.83 44.26 10.96
C GLU A 453 3.68 42.75 11.10
N HIS A 454 4.62 41.96 10.55
CA HIS A 454 4.42 40.53 10.40
C HIS A 454 4.38 39.77 11.73
N ARG A 455 5.10 40.23 12.76
CA ARG A 455 5.14 39.54 14.05
C ARG A 455 3.73 39.34 14.63
N ILE A 456 2.88 40.36 14.53
CA ILE A 456 1.54 40.35 15.15
C ILE A 456 0.55 39.48 14.35
N SER A 457 0.78 39.32 13.05
CA SER A 457 -0.13 38.62 12.14
C SER A 457 0.43 37.33 11.56
N CYS A 458 1.59 36.87 12.03
CA CYS A 458 2.25 35.71 11.46
C CYS A 458 1.45 34.44 11.77
N PRO A 459 0.97 33.70 10.75
CA PRO A 459 0.21 32.49 11.01
C PRO A 459 0.98 31.38 11.74
N SER A 460 2.31 31.46 11.78
CA SER A 460 3.12 30.46 12.51
C SER A 460 3.04 30.60 14.03
N GLU A 461 2.46 31.68 14.57
CA GLU A 461 2.22 31.77 16.02
C GLU A 461 1.09 30.85 16.51
N ASN A 462 0.20 30.43 15.60
CA ASN A 462 -0.91 29.51 15.90
C ASN A 462 -0.98 28.40 14.85
N VAL A 463 0.05 27.54 14.83
CA VAL A 463 0.19 26.44 13.86
C VAL A 463 -1.03 25.51 13.85
N ASP A 464 -1.72 25.34 14.98
CA ASP A 464 -2.90 24.48 15.05
C ASP A 464 -4.08 25.02 14.23
N LYS A 465 -4.32 26.34 14.25
CA LYS A 465 -5.37 26.98 13.44
C LYS A 465 -4.98 27.10 11.97
N HIS A 466 -3.69 27.24 11.71
CA HIS A 466 -3.19 27.79 10.47
C HIS A 466 -2.46 26.77 9.61
N GLY A 467 -1.94 25.70 10.20
CA GLY A 467 -1.10 24.71 9.54
C GLY A 467 0.29 25.24 9.19
N VAL A 468 1.13 24.34 8.67
CA VAL A 468 2.48 24.64 8.17
C VAL A 468 2.49 24.47 6.66
N LEU A 469 2.74 25.56 5.92
CA LEU A 469 2.73 25.58 4.47
C LEU A 469 4.04 26.14 3.91
N SER A 470 4.50 25.55 2.80
CA SER A 470 5.53 26.17 1.99
C SER A 470 4.99 27.38 1.23
N ALA A 471 5.86 28.30 0.84
CA ALA A 471 5.47 29.47 0.05
C ALA A 471 4.79 29.10 -1.29
N LYS A 472 5.25 28.01 -1.94
CA LYS A 472 4.60 27.49 -3.16
C LYS A 472 3.20 26.97 -2.89
N ALA A 473 2.98 26.32 -1.75
CA ALA A 473 1.64 25.85 -1.36
C ALA A 473 0.70 27.02 -1.07
N VAL A 474 1.17 28.07 -0.37
CA VAL A 474 0.39 29.30 -0.15
C VAL A 474 0.02 29.94 -1.47
N HIS A 475 0.98 30.12 -2.40
CA HIS A 475 0.68 30.69 -3.72
C HIS A 475 -0.33 29.85 -4.52
N ARG A 476 -0.17 28.51 -4.52
CA ARG A 476 -1.16 27.61 -5.11
C ARG A 476 -2.56 27.89 -4.55
N PHE A 477 -2.69 27.91 -3.23
CA PHE A 477 -3.97 28.15 -2.57
C PHE A 477 -4.56 29.52 -2.96
N THR A 478 -3.72 30.56 -3.06
CA THR A 478 -4.15 31.89 -3.55
C THR A 478 -4.70 31.83 -4.98
N VAL A 479 -4.07 31.07 -5.88
CA VAL A 479 -4.52 30.91 -7.27
C VAL A 479 -5.84 30.14 -7.34
N GLU A 480 -5.97 29.06 -6.57
CA GLU A 480 -7.20 28.28 -6.49
C GLU A 480 -8.36 29.13 -5.95
N ALA A 481 -8.15 29.82 -4.83
CA ALA A 481 -9.16 30.70 -4.24
C ALA A 481 -9.60 31.81 -5.20
N LYS A 482 -8.64 32.43 -5.88
CA LYS A 482 -8.91 33.43 -6.92
C LYS A 482 -9.80 32.88 -8.02
N ALA A 483 -9.51 31.67 -8.51
CA ALA A 483 -10.26 31.06 -9.60
C ALA A 483 -11.69 30.67 -9.18
N CYS A 484 -11.84 30.02 -8.02
CA CYS A 484 -13.16 29.66 -7.48
C CYS A 484 -14.02 30.90 -7.26
N PHE A 485 -13.45 31.93 -6.64
CA PHE A 485 -14.18 33.18 -6.42
C PHE A 485 -14.58 33.87 -7.71
N LYS A 486 -13.70 33.90 -8.73
CA LYS A 486 -14.03 34.51 -10.03
C LYS A 486 -15.24 33.84 -10.69
N GLY A 487 -15.34 32.52 -10.63
CA GLY A 487 -16.48 31.77 -11.17
C GLY A 487 -17.79 32.10 -10.48
N LEU A 488 -17.75 32.32 -9.16
CA LEU A 488 -18.92 32.61 -8.34
C LEU A 488 -19.28 34.09 -8.29
N TYR A 489 -18.33 34.98 -8.56
CA TYR A 489 -18.58 36.42 -8.48
C TYR A 489 -19.81 36.84 -9.31
N ALA A 490 -20.00 36.22 -10.48
CA ALA A 490 -21.13 36.45 -11.36
C ALA A 490 -22.50 36.05 -10.78
N SER A 491 -22.56 35.09 -9.85
CA SER A 491 -23.81 34.67 -9.18
C SER A 491 -24.13 35.48 -7.92
N ILE A 492 -23.16 36.20 -7.35
CA ILE A 492 -23.39 37.05 -6.17
C ILE A 492 -24.35 38.20 -6.56
N PRO A 493 -25.47 38.43 -5.85
CA PRO A 493 -26.40 39.51 -6.19
C PRO A 493 -25.71 40.88 -6.23
N PRO A 494 -26.03 41.77 -7.20
CA PRO A 494 -25.45 43.10 -7.29
C PRO A 494 -25.56 43.92 -5.99
N ALA A 495 -26.66 43.76 -5.23
CA ALA A 495 -26.83 44.41 -3.93
C ALA A 495 -25.77 43.99 -2.91
N ALA A 496 -25.41 42.70 -2.86
CA ALA A 496 -24.34 42.20 -2.01
C ALA A 496 -22.95 42.64 -2.49
N ARG A 497 -22.77 42.86 -3.81
CA ARG A 497 -21.55 43.46 -4.37
C ARG A 497 -21.41 44.95 -4.06
N SER A 498 -22.54 45.63 -3.88
CA SER A 498 -22.63 47.10 -3.81
C SER A 498 -22.90 47.63 -2.40
N ALA A 499 -23.07 46.75 -1.40
CA ALA A 499 -23.32 47.08 0.00
C ALA A 499 -22.09 47.73 0.67
N THR A 500 -21.82 48.95 0.23
CA THR A 500 -21.23 50.10 0.92
C THR A 500 -20.26 49.78 2.07
N GLY A 501 -19.01 49.55 1.68
CA GLY A 501 -17.86 49.81 2.54
C GLY A 501 -17.37 48.66 3.42
N ARG A 502 -17.96 47.47 3.29
CA ARG A 502 -17.43 46.26 3.95
C ARG A 502 -16.89 45.26 2.92
N PRO A 503 -15.78 44.59 3.25
CA PRO A 503 -15.21 43.55 2.40
C PRO A 503 -16.10 42.32 2.39
N LEU A 504 -16.27 41.74 1.21
CA LEU A 504 -16.99 40.49 1.05
C LEU A 504 -16.17 39.36 1.67
N HIS A 505 -16.75 38.63 2.62
CA HIS A 505 -16.07 37.50 3.27
C HIS A 505 -16.69 36.18 2.84
N ALA A 506 -15.85 35.30 2.34
CA ALA A 506 -16.21 33.95 1.96
C ALA A 506 -15.30 32.91 2.61
N ARG A 507 -15.80 31.68 2.74
CA ARG A 507 -15.06 30.51 3.20
C ARG A 507 -15.01 29.52 2.04
N LEU A 508 -13.82 29.12 1.62
CA LEU A 508 -13.61 28.16 0.54
C LEU A 508 -13.22 26.81 1.13
N ASN A 509 -14.01 25.78 0.86
CA ASN A 509 -13.68 24.40 1.19
C ASN A 509 -12.99 23.73 -0.01
N VAL A 510 -11.80 23.19 0.20
CA VAL A 510 -10.98 22.61 -0.88
C VAL A 510 -11.57 21.31 -1.41
N GLY A 511 -12.20 20.51 -0.54
CA GLY A 511 -12.64 19.16 -0.89
C GLY A 511 -13.70 19.11 -1.99
N ASP A 512 -14.56 20.13 -2.05
CA ASP A 512 -15.61 20.26 -3.04
C ASP A 512 -15.52 21.55 -3.86
N LEU A 513 -14.49 22.37 -3.62
CA LEU A 513 -14.32 23.71 -4.18
C LEU A 513 -15.56 24.60 -3.98
N SER A 514 -16.32 24.36 -2.91
CA SER A 514 -17.50 25.16 -2.56
C SER A 514 -17.08 26.41 -1.80
N LEU A 515 -17.73 27.52 -2.13
CA LEU A 515 -17.52 28.80 -1.48
C LEU A 515 -18.81 29.21 -0.78
N GLU A 516 -18.72 29.38 0.52
CA GLU A 516 -19.80 29.84 1.38
C GLU A 516 -19.60 31.32 1.70
N LEU A 517 -20.64 32.14 1.51
CA LEU A 517 -20.59 33.54 1.93
C LEU A 517 -20.85 33.62 3.45
N VAL A 518 -19.82 33.97 4.21
CA VAL A 518 -19.88 34.05 5.69
C VAL A 518 -20.52 35.35 6.15
N GLY A 519 -20.43 36.41 5.33
CA GLY A 519 -21.00 37.73 5.62
C GLY A 519 -19.95 38.84 5.52
N THR A 520 -19.95 39.76 6.50
CA THR A 520 -18.96 40.84 6.59
C THR A 520 -18.06 40.64 7.80
N SER A 521 -16.75 40.58 7.60
CA SER A 521 -15.76 40.46 8.68
C SER A 521 -15.47 41.81 9.35
N SER A 522 -15.29 41.79 10.67
CA SER A 522 -14.94 42.95 11.51
C SER A 522 -13.45 43.09 11.83
N GLU A 523 -12.61 42.15 11.37
CA GLU A 523 -11.18 42.07 11.72
C GLU A 523 -10.29 42.16 10.48
N ILE A 524 -10.11 43.36 9.92
CA ILE A 524 -9.33 43.54 8.69
C ILE A 524 -8.37 44.72 8.82
N TYR A 525 -7.29 44.68 8.04
CA TYR A 525 -6.29 45.73 8.00
C TYR A 525 -6.86 47.05 7.45
N PRO A 526 -6.68 48.18 8.16
CA PRO A 526 -7.33 49.45 7.81
C PRO A 526 -7.00 49.98 6.41
N ASP A 527 -5.85 49.61 5.84
CA ASP A 527 -5.39 50.13 4.54
C ASP A 527 -5.99 49.40 3.32
N ILE A 528 -6.58 48.20 3.50
CA ILE A 528 -7.13 47.36 2.41
C ILE A 528 -8.64 47.10 2.61
N GLU A 529 -9.15 47.41 3.80
CA GLU A 529 -10.50 47.09 4.31
C GLU A 529 -11.65 47.36 3.34
N LYS A 530 -11.62 48.50 2.63
CA LYS A 530 -12.77 48.92 1.82
C LYS A 530 -12.81 48.30 0.42
N LEU A 531 -11.75 47.59 0.02
CA LEU A 531 -11.55 47.16 -1.37
C LEU A 531 -11.32 45.66 -1.54
N ALA A 532 -11.03 44.92 -0.46
CA ALA A 532 -10.71 43.50 -0.55
C ALA A 532 -11.95 42.59 -0.50
N VAL A 533 -11.84 41.48 -1.22
CA VAL A 533 -12.58 40.25 -0.92
C VAL A 533 -11.69 39.42 -0.01
N VAL A 534 -12.25 38.93 1.11
CA VAL A 534 -11.56 38.05 2.05
C VAL A 534 -12.03 36.62 1.83
N ILE A 535 -11.10 35.70 1.66
CA ILE A 535 -11.40 34.27 1.53
C ILE A 535 -10.64 33.52 2.61
N ASP A 536 -11.37 32.85 3.49
CA ASP A 536 -10.83 31.87 4.41
C ASP A 536 -10.76 30.52 3.69
N TYR A 537 -9.55 30.16 3.27
CA TYR A 537 -9.24 28.91 2.58
C TYR A 537 -9.03 27.79 3.60
N VAL A 538 -9.92 26.79 3.58
CA VAL A 538 -9.99 25.72 4.57
C VAL A 538 -9.38 24.45 4.00
N PHE A 539 -8.36 23.90 4.66
CA PHE A 539 -7.65 22.69 4.22
C PHE A 539 -7.38 21.74 5.39
N MET A 540 -7.13 20.47 5.09
CA MET A 540 -6.81 19.46 6.11
C MET A 540 -5.30 19.26 6.22
N GLN A 541 -4.76 19.24 7.43
CA GLN A 541 -3.38 18.85 7.73
C GLN A 541 -3.35 17.94 8.95
N GLU A 542 -2.85 16.71 8.80
CA GLU A 542 -2.80 15.72 9.89
C GLU A 542 -4.18 15.52 10.56
N GLU A 543 -5.24 15.36 9.75
CA GLU A 543 -6.63 15.21 10.20
C GLU A 543 -7.21 16.43 10.94
N ARG A 544 -6.50 17.56 10.94
CA ARG A 544 -6.96 18.83 11.52
C ARG A 544 -7.39 19.79 10.43
N GLU A 545 -8.49 20.51 10.68
CA GLU A 545 -8.92 21.61 9.84
C GLU A 545 -8.05 22.83 10.12
N CYS A 546 -7.43 23.37 9.08
CA CYS A 546 -6.62 24.57 9.12
C CYS A 546 -7.21 25.63 8.18
N VAL A 547 -7.01 26.91 8.51
CA VAL A 547 -7.53 28.03 7.73
C VAL A 547 -6.41 29.00 7.36
N ARG A 548 -6.39 29.38 6.08
CA ARG A 548 -5.53 30.43 5.52
C ARG A 548 -6.37 31.57 4.98
N ARG A 549 -6.19 32.77 5.52
CA ARG A 549 -6.91 33.94 5.07
C ARG A 549 -6.21 34.58 3.88
N MET A 550 -6.96 34.83 2.82
CA MET A 550 -6.50 35.45 1.59
C MET A 550 -7.27 36.72 1.31
N TYR A 551 -6.61 37.66 0.65
CA TYR A 551 -7.13 38.98 0.33
C TYR A 551 -7.01 39.21 -1.17
N PHE A 552 -8.14 39.48 -1.81
CA PHE A 552 -8.20 39.76 -3.24
C PHE A 552 -8.65 41.20 -3.47
N VAL A 553 -7.78 42.01 -4.07
CA VAL A 553 -8.10 43.39 -4.45
C VAL A 553 -8.48 43.39 -5.94
N PRO A 554 -9.54 44.08 -6.37
CA PRO A 554 -9.87 44.08 -7.78
C PRO A 554 -8.80 44.76 -8.63
N GLU A 555 -8.62 44.26 -9.84
CA GLU A 555 -7.53 44.64 -10.75
C GLU A 555 -7.49 46.13 -11.08
N ALA A 556 -8.66 46.77 -11.11
CA ALA A 556 -8.80 48.21 -11.28
C ALA A 556 -7.98 49.04 -10.26
N TRP A 557 -7.67 48.50 -9.08
CA TRP A 557 -6.89 49.18 -8.05
C TRP A 557 -5.39 48.81 -8.08
N ALA A 558 -4.97 47.91 -8.98
CA ALA A 558 -3.56 47.63 -9.18
C ALA A 558 -2.79 48.91 -9.55
N GLY A 559 -1.60 49.10 -9.00
CA GLY A 559 -0.83 50.34 -9.18
C GLY A 559 -1.27 51.53 -8.30
N ARG A 560 -2.44 51.46 -7.65
CA ARG A 560 -3.00 52.52 -6.80
C ARG A 560 -2.87 52.22 -5.31
N VAL A 561 -2.91 50.94 -4.92
CA VAL A 561 -2.63 50.50 -3.55
C VAL A 561 -1.11 50.45 -3.34
N ARG A 562 -0.64 50.97 -2.21
CA ARG A 562 0.79 51.02 -1.85
C ARG A 562 1.07 50.28 -0.54
N PRO A 563 0.93 48.94 -0.53
CA PRO A 563 1.24 48.19 0.66
C PRO A 563 2.75 48.28 0.95
N ARG A 564 3.12 48.41 2.23
CA ARG A 564 4.55 48.37 2.64
C ARG A 564 5.16 46.99 2.38
N TYR A 565 4.36 45.96 2.63
CA TYR A 565 4.70 44.57 2.41
C TYR A 565 3.58 43.86 1.67
N ARG A 566 3.96 42.95 0.79
CA ARG A 566 3.00 42.14 0.02
C ARG A 566 3.20 40.66 0.29
N PRO A 567 2.37 40.02 1.12
CA PRO A 567 2.35 38.57 1.27
C PRO A 567 1.74 37.89 0.02
N LEU A 568 2.04 36.60 -0.14
CA LEU A 568 1.50 35.73 -1.19
C LEU A 568 0.00 35.46 -1.04
N THR A 569 -0.57 35.70 0.14
CA THR A 569 -2.02 35.68 0.40
C THR A 569 -2.74 36.92 -0.13
N GLN A 570 -2.01 37.91 -0.66
CA GLN A 570 -2.57 39.11 -1.30
C GLN A 570 -2.41 39.07 -2.83
N ALA A 571 -3.53 38.98 -3.53
CA ALA A 571 -3.55 38.94 -5.00
C ALA A 571 -4.51 39.98 -5.60
N PHE A 572 -4.26 40.35 -6.85
CA PHE A 572 -5.26 41.09 -7.63
C PHE A 572 -6.16 40.14 -8.40
N ILE A 573 -7.43 40.51 -8.56
CA ILE A 573 -8.42 39.73 -9.28
C ILE A 573 -9.19 40.59 -10.29
N ASN A 574 -9.33 40.08 -11.51
CA ASN A 574 -10.09 40.76 -12.55
C ASN A 574 -11.58 40.44 -12.42
N ILE A 575 -12.30 41.31 -11.70
CA ILE A 575 -13.76 41.27 -11.51
C ILE A 575 -14.35 42.65 -11.78
N PRO A 576 -15.57 42.74 -12.34
CA PRO A 576 -16.24 44.01 -12.54
C PRO A 576 -16.75 44.53 -11.21
N VAL A 577 -16.21 45.66 -10.74
CA VAL A 577 -16.68 46.33 -9.52
C VAL A 577 -17.36 47.65 -9.91
N PRO A 578 -18.58 47.93 -9.42
CA PRO A 578 -19.23 49.21 -9.63
C PRO A 578 -18.33 50.35 -9.14
N ASN A 579 -18.22 51.43 -9.90
CA ASN A 579 -17.41 52.60 -9.57
C ASN A 579 -15.90 52.33 -9.43
N ALA A 580 -15.40 51.21 -9.98
CA ALA A 580 -13.97 50.96 -10.05
C ALA A 580 -13.27 51.99 -10.95
N PRO A 581 -12.06 52.45 -10.59
CA PRO A 581 -11.29 53.29 -11.49
C PRO A 581 -10.89 52.49 -12.75
N THR A 582 -10.58 53.19 -13.85
CA THR A 582 -10.11 52.53 -15.07
C THR A 582 -8.83 51.73 -14.80
N THR A 583 -8.83 50.47 -15.23
CA THR A 583 -7.66 49.57 -15.12
C THR A 583 -6.46 50.17 -15.84
N LEU A 584 -5.29 50.15 -15.20
CA LEU A 584 -4.05 50.62 -15.81
C LEU A 584 -3.43 49.47 -16.62
N SER A 585 -3.40 49.59 -17.95
CA SER A 585 -2.93 48.54 -18.87
C SER A 585 -1.41 48.35 -18.89
N ASN A 586 -0.64 49.37 -18.48
CA ASN A 586 0.82 49.41 -18.59
C ASN A 586 1.48 49.53 -17.20
N LEU A 587 1.24 48.55 -16.33
CA LEU A 587 1.94 48.44 -15.05
C LEU A 587 3.07 47.43 -15.17
N ALA A 588 4.29 47.82 -14.81
CA ALA A 588 5.33 46.85 -14.55
C ALA A 588 4.91 45.92 -13.41
N LEU A 589 5.43 44.69 -13.36
CA LEU A 589 5.08 43.73 -12.31
C LEU A 589 5.22 44.34 -10.91
N ARG A 590 6.32 45.04 -10.63
CA ARG A 590 6.55 45.70 -9.35
C ARG A 590 5.53 46.81 -9.06
N GLU A 591 5.21 47.64 -10.04
CA GLU A 591 4.20 48.70 -9.89
C GLU A 591 2.82 48.12 -9.66
N ARG A 592 2.49 47.02 -10.35
CA ARG A 592 1.25 46.27 -10.10
C ARG A 592 1.23 45.85 -8.64
N LEU A 593 2.32 45.24 -8.16
CA LEU A 593 2.37 44.65 -6.83
C LEU A 593 2.40 45.68 -5.67
N PHE A 594 3.10 46.80 -5.83
CA PHE A 594 3.42 47.76 -4.76
C PHE A 594 2.93 49.19 -5.01
N GLY A 595 2.27 49.44 -6.14
CA GLY A 595 1.86 50.77 -6.57
C GLY A 595 2.90 51.50 -7.41
N ARG A 596 2.47 52.51 -8.18
CA ARG A 596 3.39 53.45 -8.84
C ARG A 596 4.00 54.38 -7.80
N ALA A 597 5.32 54.59 -7.87
CA ALA A 597 5.96 55.67 -7.13
C ALA A 597 5.29 57.00 -7.51
N VAL A 598 4.97 57.85 -6.53
CA VAL A 598 4.62 59.23 -6.87
C VAL A 598 5.87 59.80 -7.53
N ARG A 599 5.77 60.24 -8.78
CA ARG A 599 6.77 61.18 -9.31
C ARG A 599 6.58 62.45 -8.49
N SER A 600 7.43 62.62 -7.49
CA SER A 600 7.52 63.83 -6.66
C SER A 600 7.88 65.02 -7.54
#